data_AF-A0A525JZ01-F1
#
_entry.id   AF-A0A525JZ01-F1
#
_cell.length_a   1.000
_cell.length_b   1.000
_cell.length_c   1.000
_cell.angle_alpha   90.00
_cell.angle_beta   90.00
_cell.angle_gamma   90.00
#
_symmetry.space_group_name_H-M   'P 1'
#
loop_
_entity.id
_entity.type
_entity.pdbx_description
1 polymer ?
#
loop_
_entity_poly.entity_id
_entity_poly.type
_entity_poly.pdbx_seq_one_letter_code
_entity_poly.pdbx_strand_id
1 'polypeptide(L)'
;MDERRGRELAPDRRPPAGNLFGRRGPDRLGAMTRVMIPSQLTAYTAGATRVEASGATVGAVLADLDRRYPGLRFRVIDEQDRVRKHMRLFVGQAETRSVAQALGPGDELLIFGALSGG
;
A
#
# COMPACT_ATOMS: atom_id res chain seq x y z
N MET A 1 41.16 -18.86 31.35
CA MET A 1 42.08 -18.31 30.33
C MET A 1 41.58 -18.77 28.98
N ASP A 2 41.15 -17.96 28.03
CA ASP A 2 41.01 -16.50 27.87
C ASP A 2 40.34 -16.41 26.49
N GLU A 3 39.06 -16.04 26.39
CA GLU A 3 38.55 -14.68 26.20
C GLU A 3 39.02 -13.95 24.92
N ARG A 4 37.99 -13.51 24.15
CA ARG A 4 37.88 -12.29 23.31
C ARG A 4 37.78 -12.43 21.77
N ARG A 5 36.65 -11.84 21.31
CA ARG A 5 36.32 -11.15 20.03
C ARG A 5 35.63 -12.01 18.96
N GLY A 6 34.42 -11.73 18.48
CA GLY A 6 33.51 -10.59 18.67
C GLY A 6 32.82 -10.26 17.34
N ARG A 7 31.48 -10.22 17.33
CA ARG A 7 30.62 -9.23 16.64
C ARG A 7 29.16 -9.61 16.78
N GLU A 8 28.52 -8.90 17.71
CA GLU A 8 27.08 -8.74 17.85
C GLU A 8 26.58 -7.81 16.73
N LEU A 9 25.56 -8.23 15.99
CA LEU A 9 24.83 -7.39 15.04
C LEU A 9 23.37 -7.39 15.46
N ALA A 10 22.88 -6.18 15.73
CA ALA A 10 21.69 -5.85 16.51
C ALA A 10 20.36 -6.38 15.94
N PRO A 11 19.39 -6.71 16.81
CA PRO A 11 17.98 -6.59 16.50
C PRO A 11 17.44 -5.28 17.10
N ASP A 12 17.56 -4.16 16.39
CA ASP A 12 16.84 -2.93 16.77
C ASP A 12 16.17 -2.32 15.54
N ARG A 13 14.99 -2.86 15.22
CA ARG A 13 13.93 -2.05 14.62
C ARG A 13 12.83 -1.95 15.65
N ARG A 14 12.98 -0.95 16.52
CA ARG A 14 11.90 -0.48 17.38
C ARG A 14 10.67 -0.19 16.50
N PRO A 15 9.48 -0.71 16.82
CA PRO A 15 8.27 -0.04 16.37
C PRO A 15 8.27 1.34 17.04
N PRO A 16 7.97 2.45 16.32
CA PRO A 16 7.71 3.69 17.03
C PRO A 16 6.50 3.47 17.94
N ALA A 17 6.78 3.46 19.23
CA ALA A 17 5.78 3.56 20.26
C ALA A 17 5.06 4.90 20.12
N GLY A 18 3.74 4.87 20.29
CA GLY A 18 2.95 6.03 20.62
C GLY A 18 2.14 6.60 19.47
N ASN A 19 0.82 6.37 19.53
CA ASN A 19 -0.11 7.49 19.63
C ASN A 19 -1.39 7.02 20.34
N LEU A 20 -1.38 7.18 21.68
CA LEU A 20 -2.51 7.01 22.59
C LEU A 20 -3.36 8.28 22.78
N PHE A 21 -3.14 9.34 22.00
CA PHE A 21 -3.95 10.55 22.10
C PHE A 21 -4.22 11.15 20.73
N GLY A 22 -5.51 11.21 20.38
CA GLY A 22 -5.96 11.89 19.17
C GLY A 22 -7.41 11.62 18.79
N ARG A 23 -8.37 11.76 19.71
CA ARG A 23 -9.68 12.26 19.28
C ARG A 23 -9.43 13.66 18.71
N ARG A 24 -9.22 13.76 17.40
CA ARG A 24 -9.21 15.02 16.65
C ARG A 24 -9.85 14.74 15.29
N GLY A 25 -10.72 15.65 14.87
CA GLY A 25 -11.75 15.45 13.86
C GLY A 25 -11.22 14.89 12.54
N PRO A 26 -12.13 14.33 11.70
CA PRO A 26 -11.74 13.86 10.39
C PRO A 26 -11.24 15.07 9.61
N ASP A 27 -9.94 15.13 9.36
CA ASP A 27 -9.43 15.89 8.23
C ASP A 27 -10.05 15.22 7.00
N ARG A 28 -11.21 15.76 6.57
CA ARG A 28 -12.06 15.28 5.47
C ARG A 28 -11.43 15.52 4.09
N LEU A 29 -10.10 15.52 4.03
CA LEU A 29 -9.31 15.56 2.82
C LEU A 29 -8.50 14.27 2.84
N GLY A 30 -8.87 13.31 2.00
CA GLY A 30 -8.29 11.96 2.02
C GLY A 30 -6.77 12.01 2.14
N ALA A 31 -6.22 11.28 3.11
CA ALA A 31 -4.78 11.25 3.34
C ALA A 31 -4.05 10.90 2.03
N MET A 32 -2.92 11.57 1.79
CA MET A 32 -2.05 11.25 0.68
C MET A 32 -1.34 9.93 0.99
N THR A 33 -1.58 8.94 0.15
CA THR A 33 -1.02 7.59 0.25
C THR A 33 -0.08 7.36 -0.91
N ARG A 34 1.10 6.81 -0.61
CA ARG A 34 2.03 6.35 -1.63
C ARG A 34 1.59 4.97 -2.12
N VAL A 35 1.49 4.84 -3.44
CA VAL A 35 1.06 3.60 -4.09
C VAL A 35 2.21 3.04 -4.91
N MET A 36 2.57 1.78 -4.68
CA MET A 36 3.49 1.06 -5.55
C MET A 36 2.72 0.39 -6.69
N ILE A 37 3.15 0.65 -7.91
CA ILE A 37 2.55 0.15 -9.15
C ILE A 37 3.43 -0.98 -9.70
N PRO A 38 2.88 -2.18 -9.91
CA PRO A 38 3.64 -3.30 -10.42
C PRO A 38 3.95 -3.09 -11.91
N SER A 39 5.03 -3.69 -12.40
CA SER A 39 5.56 -3.46 -13.76
C SER A 39 4.51 -3.62 -14.86
N GLN A 40 3.58 -4.56 -14.75
CA GLN A 40 2.50 -4.78 -15.71
C GLN A 40 1.45 -3.65 -15.77
N LEU A 41 1.42 -2.76 -14.78
CA LEU A 41 0.52 -1.61 -14.72
C LEU A 41 1.23 -0.28 -14.96
N THR A 42 2.55 -0.24 -15.09
CA THR A 42 3.28 1.03 -15.28
C THR A 42 2.97 1.71 -16.61
N ALA A 43 2.45 0.97 -17.60
CA ALA A 43 1.95 1.54 -18.85
C ALA A 43 0.83 2.59 -18.63
N TYR A 44 0.05 2.46 -17.54
CA TYR A 44 -0.97 3.45 -17.16
C TYR A 44 -0.38 4.69 -16.51
N THR A 45 0.80 4.56 -15.89
CA THR A 45 1.45 5.61 -15.08
C THR A 45 2.67 6.21 -15.77
N ALA A 46 2.73 6.14 -17.11
CA ALA A 46 3.86 6.62 -17.91
C ALA A 46 5.23 6.08 -17.45
N GLY A 47 5.26 4.82 -17.00
CA GLY A 47 6.47 4.15 -16.51
C GLY A 47 6.74 4.33 -15.01
N ALA A 48 5.96 5.14 -14.29
CA ALA A 48 6.17 5.35 -12.86
C ALA A 48 5.82 4.11 -12.02
N THR A 49 6.76 3.65 -11.19
CA THR A 49 6.58 2.52 -10.26
C THR A 49 6.00 2.94 -8.92
N ARG A 50 5.95 4.25 -8.65
CA ARG A 50 5.37 4.83 -7.45
C ARG A 50 4.63 6.10 -7.80
N VAL A 51 3.41 6.22 -7.32
CA VAL A 51 2.54 7.39 -7.52
C VAL A 51 1.90 7.77 -6.20
N GLU A 52 1.39 8.99 -6.12
CA GLU A 52 0.60 9.45 -4.98
C GLU A 52 -0.88 9.42 -5.35
N ALA A 53 -1.72 9.06 -4.38
CA ALA A 53 -3.16 9.06 -4.50
C ALA A 53 -3.81 9.42 -3.16
N SER A 54 -5.01 9.98 -3.21
CA SER A 54 -5.72 10.46 -2.02
C SER A 54 -6.89 9.54 -1.68
N GLY A 55 -6.99 9.09 -0.43
CA GLY A 55 -8.13 8.29 0.00
C GLY A 55 -8.02 7.80 1.44
N ALA A 56 -9.17 7.64 2.10
CA ALA A 56 -9.23 7.09 3.46
C ALA A 56 -9.30 5.55 3.50
N THR A 57 -9.54 4.92 2.34
CA THR A 57 -9.63 3.46 2.18
C THR A 57 -8.94 3.01 0.91
N VAL A 58 -8.63 1.72 0.82
CA VAL A 58 -8.07 1.11 -0.39
C VAL A 58 -8.94 1.41 -1.62
N GLY A 59 -10.26 1.29 -1.51
CA GLY A 59 -11.20 1.59 -2.60
C GLY A 59 -11.19 3.06 -3.00
N ALA A 60 -11.10 3.98 -2.04
CA ALA A 60 -11.00 5.41 -2.32
C ALA A 60 -9.69 5.75 -3.05
N VAL A 61 -8.58 5.17 -2.61
CA VAL A 61 -7.27 5.31 -3.29
C VAL A 61 -7.32 4.74 -4.70
N LEU A 62 -7.89 3.55 -4.90
CA LEU A 62 -8.06 2.97 -6.24
C LEU A 62 -8.97 3.82 -7.14
N ALA A 63 -10.01 4.45 -6.58
CA ALA A 63 -10.86 5.38 -7.32
C ALA A 63 -10.10 6.63 -7.76
N ASP A 64 -9.27 7.20 -6.88
CA ASP A 64 -8.44 8.36 -7.20
C ASP A 64 -7.36 8.02 -8.24
N LEU A 65 -6.75 6.83 -8.14
CA LEU A 65 -5.83 6.32 -9.17
C LEU A 65 -6.52 6.17 -10.52
N ASP A 66 -7.76 5.67 -10.58
CA ASP A 66 -8.48 5.53 -11.84
C ASP A 66 -8.79 6.88 -12.49
N ARG A 67 -9.11 7.90 -11.68
CA ARG A 67 -9.32 9.27 -12.18
C ARG A 67 -8.04 9.87 -12.80
N ARG A 68 -6.88 9.55 -12.23
CA ARG A 68 -5.56 10.02 -12.72
C ARG A 68 -5.02 9.15 -13.87
N TYR A 69 -5.32 7.86 -13.84
CA TYR A 69 -4.83 6.82 -14.73
C TYR A 69 -5.99 5.91 -15.17
N PRO A 70 -6.80 6.35 -16.15
CA PRO A 70 -8.03 5.67 -16.54
C PRO A 70 -7.85 4.19 -16.88
N GLY A 71 -8.66 3.33 -16.26
CA GLY A 71 -8.66 1.88 -16.48
C GLY A 71 -7.73 1.11 -15.55
N LEU A 72 -6.91 1.78 -14.73
CA LEU A 72 -6.02 1.12 -13.78
C LEU A 72 -6.82 0.35 -12.72
N ARG A 73 -7.89 0.94 -12.17
CA ARG A 73 -8.71 0.27 -11.14
C ARG A 73 -9.31 -1.02 -11.65
N PHE A 74 -9.75 -1.05 -12.91
CA PHE A 74 -10.36 -2.22 -13.53
C PHE A 74 -9.38 -3.40 -13.70
N ARG A 75 -8.06 -3.15 -13.66
CA ARG A 75 -7.04 -4.20 -13.64
C ARG A 75 -6.82 -4.79 -12.24
N VAL A 76 -7.21 -4.07 -11.20
CA VAL A 76 -6.98 -4.45 -9.80
C VAL A 76 -8.21 -5.13 -9.19
N ILE A 77 -9.38 -4.54 -9.40
CA ILE A 77 -10.66 -5.03 -8.88
C ILE A 77 -11.65 -5.29 -10.03
N ASP A 78 -12.69 -6.08 -9.75
CA ASP A 78 -13.82 -6.27 -10.66
C ASP A 78 -15.00 -5.34 -10.35
N GLU A 79 -16.10 -5.48 -11.10
CA GLU A 79 -17.30 -4.63 -11.03
C GLU A 79 -18.06 -4.77 -9.70
N GLN A 80 -17.76 -5.80 -8.90
CA GLN A 80 -18.34 -6.02 -7.57
C GLN A 80 -17.38 -5.56 -6.47
N ASP A 81 -16.39 -4.73 -6.81
CA ASP A 81 -15.36 -4.20 -5.92
C ASP A 81 -14.51 -5.27 -5.22
N ARG A 82 -14.40 -6.46 -5.83
CA ARG A 82 -13.56 -7.56 -5.32
C ARG A 82 -12.18 -7.50 -5.97
N VAL A 83 -11.14 -7.72 -5.17
CA VAL A 83 -9.76 -7.83 -5.67
C VAL A 83 -9.65 -9.05 -6.59
N ARG A 84 -9.13 -8.83 -7.80
CA ARG A 84 -9.02 -9.88 -8.81
C ARG A 84 -8.08 -11.00 -8.33
N LYS A 85 -8.37 -12.24 -8.72
CA LYS A 85 -7.62 -13.43 -8.28
C LYS A 85 -6.10 -13.39 -8.49
N HIS A 86 -5.65 -12.69 -9.53
CA HIS A 86 -4.24 -12.55 -9.90
C HIS A 86 -3.62 -11.28 -9.29
N MET A 87 -4.36 -10.56 -8.45
CA MET A 87 -3.91 -9.33 -7.79
C MET A 87 -3.88 -9.53 -6.29
N ARG A 88 -2.90 -8.91 -5.65
CA ARG A 88 -2.73 -8.87 -4.20
C ARG A 88 -2.48 -7.44 -3.79
N LEU A 89 -3.14 -7.01 -2.72
CA LEU A 89 -2.99 -5.68 -2.16
C LEU A 89 -2.38 -5.82 -0.77
N PHE A 90 -1.49 -4.91 -0.42
CA PHE A 90 -0.96 -4.83 0.94
C PHE A 90 -1.05 -3.40 1.43
N VAL A 91 -1.46 -3.25 2.69
CA VAL A 91 -1.36 -1.99 3.43
C VAL A 91 -0.21 -2.14 4.41
N GLY A 92 0.90 -1.46 4.15
CA GLY A 92 2.16 -1.70 4.83
C GLY A 92 2.63 -3.15 4.65
N GLN A 93 2.58 -3.96 5.72
CA GLN A 93 2.99 -5.37 5.70
C GLN A 93 1.82 -6.36 5.70
N ALA A 94 0.57 -5.88 5.81
CA ALA A 94 -0.61 -6.73 5.90
C ALA A 94 -1.26 -6.89 4.53
N GLU A 95 -1.42 -8.14 4.07
CA GLU A 95 -2.22 -8.44 2.86
C GLU A 95 -3.69 -8.12 3.11
N THR A 96 -4.35 -7.55 2.11
CA THR A 96 -5.77 -7.30 2.13
C THR A 96 -6.44 -7.64 0.82
N ARG A 97 -7.70 -8.05 0.92
CA ARG A 97 -8.63 -8.20 -0.20
C ARG A 97 -9.84 -7.28 -0.08
N SER A 98 -9.90 -6.49 1.00
CA SER A 98 -11.03 -5.61 1.27
C SER A 98 -10.72 -4.21 0.78
N VAL A 99 -11.49 -3.74 -0.19
CA VAL A 99 -11.43 -2.34 -0.62
C VAL A 99 -11.93 -1.37 0.47
N ALA A 100 -12.66 -1.87 1.46
CA ALA A 100 -13.13 -1.08 2.59
C ALA A 100 -12.05 -0.92 3.68
N GLN A 101 -10.90 -1.59 3.57
CA GLN A 101 -9.80 -1.42 4.53
C GLN A 101 -9.37 0.04 4.58
N ALA A 102 -9.39 0.60 5.80
CA ALA A 102 -8.93 1.95 6.05
C ALA A 102 -7.41 2.06 5.88
N LEU A 103 -6.98 3.22 5.39
CA LEU A 103 -5.58 3.62 5.28
C LEU A 103 -5.32 4.70 6.32
N GLY A 104 -4.34 4.48 7.17
CA GLY A 104 -3.83 5.46 8.12
C GLY A 104 -2.89 6.46 7.45
N PRO A 105 -2.65 7.61 8.10
CA PRO A 105 -1.64 8.55 7.65
C PRO A 105 -0.25 7.89 7.65
N GLY A 106 0.44 7.98 6.52
CA GLY A 106 1.77 7.36 6.33
C GLY A 106 1.74 5.89 5.89
N ASP A 107 0.57 5.28 5.77
CA ASP A 107 0.47 3.95 5.18
C ASP A 107 0.81 3.98 3.68
N GLU A 108 1.43 2.90 3.21
CA GLU A 108 1.65 2.65 1.79
C GLU A 108 0.73 1.54 1.29
N LEU A 109 0.17 1.74 0.09
CA LEU A 109 -0.58 0.71 -0.63
C LEU A 109 0.32 0.05 -1.67
N LEU A 110 0.57 -1.25 -1.52
CA LEU A 110 1.35 -2.02 -2.48
C LEU A 110 0.41 -2.85 -3.35
N ILE A 111 0.54 -2.71 -4.67
CA ILE A 111 -0.22 -3.50 -5.64
C ILE A 111 0.73 -4.51 -6.28
N PHE A 112 0.43 -5.79 -6.14
CA PHE A 112 1.15 -6.87 -6.82
C PHE A 112 0.20 -7.60 -7.76
N GLY A 113 0.64 -7.87 -8.98
CA GLY A 113 0.03 -8.92 -9.78
C GLY A 113 0.89 -10.17 -9.73
N ALA A 114 0.27 -11.27 -9.33
CA ALA A 114 0.85 -12.59 -9.44
C ALA A 114 0.87 -12.98 -10.92
N LEU A 115 2.03 -12.87 -11.55
CA LEU A 115 2.32 -13.59 -12.77
C LEU A 115 2.66 -15.01 -12.35
N SER A 116 1.83 -15.99 -12.74
CA SER A 116 2.31 -17.37 -12.79
C SER A 116 3.54 -17.34 -13.70
N GLY A 117 4.72 -17.55 -13.11
CA GLY A 117 5.98 -17.52 -13.81
C GLY A 117 5.92 -18.41 -15.05
N GLY A 118 6.57 -17.94 -16.12
CA GLY A 118 6.91 -18.79 -17.26
C GLY A 118 7.91 -19.87 -16.88
#